data_AF-A0A967VL38-F1
#
_entry.id   AF-A0A967VL38-F1
#
_cell.length_a   1.000
_cell.length_b   1.000
_cell.length_c   1.000
_cell.angle_alpha   90.00
_cell.angle_beta   90.00
_cell.angle_gamma   90.00
#
_symmetry.space_group_name_H-M   'P 1'
#
loop_
_entity.id
_entity.type
_entity.pdbx_description
1 polymer ?
#
loop_
_entity_poly.entity_id
_entity_poly.type
_entity_poly.pdbx_seq_one_letter_code
_entity_poly.pdbx_strand_id
1 'polypeptide(L)'
;LGAGLLFLDAGDVTEIVPDPAFGGQRGMETGQTVSASENSARLAGALTLMDDRLRLGTAVGIVSSDLAGIGRSAPFLDLGAQYLVSGVTLGAAVQHLGGAMASD
;
A
#
# COMPACT_ATOMS: atom_id res chain seq x y z
N LEU A 1 0.78 -17.93 -11.45
CA LEU A 1 -0.12 -16.78 -11.20
C LEU A 1 -0.28 -16.63 -9.69
N GLY A 2 -0.56 -15.42 -9.21
CA GLY A 2 -0.85 -15.15 -7.80
C GLY A 2 -1.81 -13.98 -7.66
N ALA A 3 -2.54 -13.96 -6.55
CA ALA A 3 -3.40 -12.85 -6.16
C ALA A 3 -3.17 -12.57 -4.67
N GLY A 4 -3.33 -11.31 -4.26
CA GLY A 4 -3.19 -10.92 -2.86
C GLY A 4 -4.12 -9.78 -2.51
N LEU A 5 -4.68 -9.86 -1.31
CA LEU A 5 -5.41 -8.79 -0.65
C LEU A 5 -4.69 -8.51 0.67
N LEU A 6 -4.51 -7.24 0.99
CA LEU A 6 -3.98 -6.80 2.28
C LEU A 6 -4.92 -5.75 2.86
N PHE A 7 -5.12 -5.83 4.16
CA PHE A 7 -5.95 -4.90 4.92
C PHE A 7 -5.19 -4.53 6.19
N LEU A 8 -5.11 -3.24 6.46
CA LEU A 8 -4.55 -2.66 7.65
C LEU A 8 -5.60 -1.73 8.25
N ASP A 9 -5.95 -2.00 9.51
CA ASP A 9 -6.72 -1.10 10.34
C ASP A 9 -5.73 -0.43 11.30
N ALA A 10 -5.58 0.89 11.18
CA ALA A 10 -4.71 1.68 12.04
C ALA A 10 -5.44 2.19 13.30
N GLY A 11 -6.71 1.82 13.47
CA GLY A 11 -7.53 2.09 14.63
C GLY A 11 -8.27 3.43 14.58
N ASP A 12 -8.97 3.70 15.67
CA ASP A 12 -9.80 4.88 15.85
C ASP A 12 -9.22 5.78 16.94
N VAL A 13 -9.30 7.10 16.71
CA VAL A 13 -8.94 8.11 17.71
C VAL A 13 -10.04 9.15 17.85
N THR A 14 -10.18 9.72 19.05
CA THR A 14 -11.10 10.84 19.27
C THR A 14 -10.68 12.03 18.42
N GLU A 15 -11.64 12.63 17.73
CA GLU A 15 -11.40 13.82 16.93
C GLU A 15 -11.16 15.03 17.85
N ILE A 16 -10.03 15.70 17.60
CA ILE A 16 -9.62 16.92 18.31
C ILE A 16 -9.56 18.05 17.29
N VAL A 17 -10.36 19.10 17.51
CA VAL A 17 -10.39 20.31 16.68
C VAL A 17 -9.86 21.52 17.46
N PRO A 18 -9.41 22.59 16.79
CA PRO A 18 -8.99 23.81 17.49
C PRO A 18 -10.14 24.42 18.31
N ASP A 19 -9.90 24.66 19.60
CA ASP A 19 -10.88 25.22 20.52
C ASP A 19 -11.06 26.74 20.27
N PRO A 20 -12.24 27.19 19.82
CA PRO A 20 -12.50 28.61 19.57
C PRO A 20 -12.41 29.47 20.84
N ALA A 21 -12.72 28.93 22.01
CA ALA A 21 -12.69 29.66 23.29
C ALA A 21 -11.28 30.07 23.70
N PHE A 22 -10.25 29.39 23.19
CA PHE A 22 -8.84 29.72 23.39
C PHE A 22 -8.17 30.20 22.10
N GLY A 23 -8.94 30.72 21.14
CA GLY A 23 -8.41 31.23 19.87
C GLY A 23 -7.65 30.17 19.04
N GLY A 24 -8.00 28.89 19.19
CA GLY A 24 -7.38 27.77 18.48
C GLY A 24 -6.04 27.29 19.04
N GLN A 25 -5.58 27.82 20.19
CA GLN A 25 -4.30 27.41 20.81
C GLN A 25 -4.37 26.06 21.54
N ARG A 26 -5.58 25.54 21.76
CA ARG A 26 -5.84 24.25 22.41
C ARG A 26 -6.72 23.39 21.53
N GLY A 27 -6.66 22.09 21.73
CA GLY A 27 -7.62 21.15 21.16
C GLY A 27 -8.87 21.02 22.04
N MET A 28 -10.01 20.79 21.40
CA MET A 28 -11.27 20.43 22.03
C MET A 28 -11.79 19.14 21.37
N GLU A 29 -12.19 18.18 22.18
CA GLU A 29 -12.84 16.95 21.71
C GLU A 29 -14.21 17.29 21.08
N THR A 30 -14.50 16.71 19.93
CA THR A 30 -15.81 16.87 19.27
C THR A 30 -16.84 15.82 19.73
N GLY A 31 -16.37 14.77 20.42
CA GLY A 31 -17.15 13.57 20.71
C GLY A 31 -17.31 12.63 19.52
N GLN A 32 -16.73 12.96 18.35
CA GLN A 32 -16.61 12.05 17.21
C GLN A 32 -15.29 11.28 17.25
N THR A 33 -15.20 10.21 16.47
CA THR A 33 -13.97 9.47 16.23
C THR A 33 -13.59 9.55 14.75
N VAL A 34 -12.30 9.58 14.47
CA VAL A 34 -11.74 9.44 13.13
C VAL A 34 -10.94 8.15 13.07
N SER A 35 -11.08 7.44 11.95
CA SER A 35 -10.42 6.16 11.71
C SER A 35 -9.32 6.32 10.67
N ALA A 36 -8.47 5.30 10.59
CA ALA A 36 -7.45 5.19 9.57
C ALA A 36 -7.38 3.74 9.08
N SER A 37 -7.44 3.53 7.77
CA SER A 37 -7.33 2.20 7.17
C SER A 37 -6.60 2.22 5.84
N GLU A 38 -5.96 1.12 5.51
CA GLU A 38 -5.34 0.91 4.21
C GLU A 38 -5.71 -0.47 3.67
N ASN A 39 -6.01 -0.54 2.37
CA ASN A 39 -6.26 -1.79 1.69
C ASN A 39 -5.49 -1.84 0.38
N SER A 40 -5.00 -3.02 0.00
CA SER A 40 -4.39 -3.23 -1.30
C SER A 40 -4.84 -4.53 -1.95
N ALA A 41 -4.97 -4.49 -3.27
CA ALA A 41 -5.27 -5.65 -4.09
C ALA A 41 -4.21 -5.77 -5.19
N ARG A 42 -3.71 -6.98 -5.42
CA ARG A 42 -2.69 -7.24 -6.43
C ARG A 42 -2.91 -8.55 -7.18
N LEU A 43 -2.52 -8.55 -8.45
CA LEU A 43 -2.46 -9.71 -9.34
C LEU A 43 -1.04 -9.84 -9.87
N ALA A 44 -0.50 -11.07 -9.85
CA ALA A 44 0.88 -11.35 -10.20
C ALA A 44 1.02 -12.49 -11.21
N GLY A 45 1.96 -12.32 -12.13
CA GLY A 45 2.38 -13.30 -13.11
C GLY A 45 3.89 -13.48 -13.08
N ALA A 46 4.36 -14.67 -13.46
CA ALA A 46 5.78 -14.91 -13.64
C ALA A 46 6.01 -15.88 -14.80
N LEU A 47 7.10 -15.66 -15.51
CA LEU A 47 7.60 -16.51 -16.58
C LEU A 47 8.93 -17.10 -16.14
N THR A 48 9.11 -18.39 -16.44
CA THR A 48 10.37 -19.10 -16.20
C THR A 48 11.07 -19.32 -17.54
N LEU A 49 12.38 -19.09 -17.55
CA LEU A 49 13.26 -19.07 -18.71
C LEU A 49 14.58 -19.77 -18.38
N MET A 50 15.39 -20.07 -19.41
CA MET A 50 16.75 -20.62 -19.27
C MET A 50 16.80 -21.92 -18.44
N ASP A 51 16.01 -22.92 -18.83
CA ASP A 51 15.94 -24.23 -18.14
C ASP A 51 15.72 -24.09 -16.63
N ASP A 52 14.69 -23.33 -16.25
CA ASP A 52 14.30 -23.05 -14.87
C ASP A 52 15.29 -22.24 -14.03
N ARG A 53 16.34 -21.70 -14.64
CA ARG A 53 17.33 -20.88 -13.91
C ARG A 53 16.92 -19.43 -13.76
N LEU A 54 16.17 -18.87 -14.70
CA LEU A 54 15.74 -17.47 -14.65
C LEU A 54 14.22 -17.39 -14.49
N ARG A 55 13.74 -16.61 -13.53
CA ARG A 55 12.32 -16.30 -13.36
C ARG A 55 12.11 -14.80 -13.37
N LEU A 56 11.25 -14.32 -14.26
CA LEU A 56 10.85 -12.92 -14.35
C LEU A 56 9.40 -12.80 -13.86
N GLY A 57 9.17 -11.89 -12.94
CA GLY A 57 7.87 -11.65 -12.32
C GLY A 57 7.39 -10.22 -12.55
N THR A 58 6.08 -10.07 -12.66
CA THR A 58 5.40 -8.78 -12.66
C THR A 58 4.16 -8.87 -11.80
N ALA A 59 3.81 -7.80 -11.10
CA ALA A 59 2.54 -7.67 -10.42
C ALA A 59 1.95 -6.29 -10.66
N VAL A 60 0.63 -6.22 -10.80
CA VAL A 60 -0.12 -4.96 -10.86
C VAL A 60 -1.10 -4.94 -9.71
N GLY A 61 -1.34 -3.76 -9.16
CA GLY A 61 -2.26 -3.62 -8.05
C GLY A 61 -2.80 -2.22 -7.90
N ILE A 62 -3.65 -2.07 -6.90
CA ILE A 62 -4.18 -0.81 -6.40
C ILE A 62 -3.99 -0.79 -4.89
N VAL A 63 -3.59 0.35 -4.36
CA VAL A 63 -3.60 0.66 -2.93
C VAL A 63 -4.59 1.79 -2.68
N SER A 64 -5.36 1.65 -1.62
CA SER A 64 -6.28 2.66 -1.12
C SER A 64 -5.97 2.93 0.35
N SER A 65 -6.06 4.19 0.75
CA SER A 65 -5.89 4.63 2.14
C SER A 65 -7.04 5.56 2.45
N ASP A 66 -7.71 5.33 3.58
CA ASP A 66 -8.64 6.25 4.19
C ASP A 66 -8.00 6.78 5.48
N LEU A 67 -7.88 8.11 5.57
CA LEU A 67 -7.34 8.76 6.76
C LEU A 67 -8.30 9.86 7.19
N ALA A 68 -8.95 9.67 8.34
CA ALA A 68 -9.99 10.55 8.85
C ALA A 68 -11.11 10.83 7.82
N GLY A 69 -11.55 9.79 7.09
CA GLY A 69 -12.58 9.90 6.07
C GLY A 69 -12.11 10.52 4.75
N ILE A 70 -10.81 10.80 4.59
CA ILE A 70 -10.22 11.25 3.34
C ILE A 70 -9.61 10.05 2.62
N GLY A 71 -10.36 9.54 1.64
CA GLY A 71 -9.92 8.46 0.76
C GLY A 71 -8.93 8.92 -0.31
N ARG A 72 -7.88 8.13 -0.53
CA ARG A 72 -6.96 8.27 -1.65
C ARG A 72 -6.60 6.91 -2.22
N SER A 73 -6.31 6.84 -3.52
CA SER A 73 -5.88 5.60 -4.16
C SER A 73 -4.78 5.81 -5.20
N ALA A 74 -4.00 4.76 -5.48
CA ALA A 74 -3.06 4.72 -6.58
C ALA A 74 -2.91 3.31 -7.15
N PRO A 75 -2.86 3.14 -8.47
CA PRO A 75 -2.36 1.92 -9.07
C PRO A 75 -0.84 1.82 -8.93
N PHE A 76 -0.32 0.60 -8.88
CA PHE A 76 1.11 0.34 -8.86
C PHE A 76 1.51 -0.88 -9.70
N LEU A 77 2.78 -0.94 -10.07
CA LEU A 77 3.44 -2.03 -10.75
C LEU A 77 4.67 -2.48 -9.94
N ASP A 78 4.84 -3.79 -9.84
CA ASP A 78 6.06 -4.41 -9.32
C ASP A 78 6.75 -5.21 -10.42
N LEU A 79 8.08 -5.18 -10.44
CA LEU A 79 8.90 -5.98 -11.33
C LEU A 79 9.93 -6.75 -10.50
N GLY A 80 10.13 -8.03 -10.82
CA GLY A 80 11.08 -8.88 -10.11
C GLY A 80 11.80 -9.84 -11.04
N ALA A 81 13.02 -10.19 -10.66
CA ALA A 81 13.80 -11.22 -11.33
C ALA A 81 14.46 -12.12 -10.28
N GLN A 82 14.54 -13.41 -10.57
CA GLN A 82 15.25 -14.40 -9.76
C GLN A 82 16.14 -15.24 -10.68
N TYR A 83 17.35 -15.54 -10.23
CA TYR A 83 18.32 -16.35 -10.97
C TYR A 83 18.96 -17.42 -10.08
N LEU A 84 18.95 -18.67 -10.53
CA LEU A 84 19.59 -19.80 -9.86
C LEU A 84 21.05 -19.94 -10.34
N VAL A 85 21.99 -19.73 -9.43
CA VAL A 85 23.43 -19.91 -9.64
C VAL A 85 23.98 -20.92 -8.64
N SER A 86 24.46 -22.06 -9.14
CA SER A 86 25.12 -23.11 -8.34
C SER A 86 24.33 -23.54 -7.09
N GLY A 87 23.01 -23.68 -7.20
CA GLY A 87 22.12 -24.06 -6.10
C GLY A 87 21.66 -22.90 -5.20
N VAL A 88 22.10 -21.67 -5.46
CA VAL A 88 21.68 -20.45 -4.75
C VAL A 88 20.78 -19.60 -5.65
N THR A 89 19.63 -19.18 -5.13
CA THR A 89 18.74 -18.24 -5.83
C THR A 89 19.04 -16.81 -5.42
N LEU A 90 19.51 -16.00 -6.38
CA LEU A 90 19.64 -14.55 -6.24
C LEU A 90 18.38 -13.87 -6.76
N GLY A 91 17.93 -12.81 -6.12
CA GLY A 91 16.73 -12.09 -6.53
C GLY A 91 16.87 -10.59 -6.38
N ALA A 92 16.22 -9.86 -7.29
CA ALA A 92 16.08 -8.41 -7.22
C ALA A 92 14.64 -8.04 -7.57
N ALA A 93 14.12 -6.99 -6.93
CA ALA A 93 12.78 -6.49 -7.21
C ALA A 93 12.76 -4.97 -7.06
N VAL A 94 11.92 -4.34 -7.87
CA VAL A 94 11.50 -2.95 -7.75
C VAL A 94 10.00 -2.97 -7.53
N GLN A 95 9.55 -2.36 -6.43
CA GLN A 95 8.16 -2.42 -5.97
C GLN A 95 7.55 -1.01 -5.95
N HIS A 96 6.23 -0.98 -6.04
CA HIS A 96 5.41 0.23 -5.96
C HIS A 96 5.78 1.30 -7.00
N LEU A 97 6.08 0.89 -8.22
CA LEU A 97 6.24 1.82 -9.35
C LEU A 97 4.86 2.37 -9.72
N GLY A 98 4.66 3.67 -9.52
CA GLY A 98 3.38 4.33 -9.73
C GLY A 98 3.43 5.82 -9.43
N GLY A 99 2.27 6.45 -9.55
CA GLY A 99 2.07 7.84 -9.16
C GLY A 99 1.81 7.99 -7.67
N ALA A 100 1.84 9.23 -7.18
CA ALA A 100 1.34 9.54 -5.85
C ALA A 100 -0.15 9.21 -5.74
N MET A 101 -0.59 8.84 -4.54
CA MET A 101 -2.01 8.64 -4.24
C MET A 101 -2.77 9.95 -4.42
N ALA A 102 -3.81 9.90 -5.24
CA ALA A 102 -4.71 11.01 -5.49
C ALA A 102 -6.02 10.80 -4.73
N SER A 103 -6.68 11.89 -4.35
CA SER A 103 -8.07 11.85 -3.90
C SER A 103 -8.97 11.50 -5.08
N ASP A 104 -10.03 10.75 -4.81
CA ASP A 104 -11.13 10.54 -5.75
C ASP A 104 -11.87 11.86 -6.06
#